data_AF-A0A934XLH8-F1
#
_entry.id   AF-A0A934XLH8-F1
#
_cell.length_a   1.000
_cell.length_b   1.000
_cell.length_c   1.000
_cell.angle_alpha   90.00
_cell.angle_beta   90.00
_cell.angle_gamma   90.00
#
_symmetry.space_group_name_H-M   'P 1'
#
loop_
_entity.id
_entity.type
_entity.pdbx_description
1 polymer ?
#
loop_
_entity_poly.entity_id
_entity_poly.type
_entity_poly.pdbx_seq_one_letter_code
_entity_poly.pdbx_strand_id
1 'polypeptide(L)' 'MKAIVYTRYGPPDVLHLEEVKKPALNEEKVLVKVYAASINAGDWHLLTADILPNASDGRWAVQTQKHNPRR' A
#
# COMPACT_ATOMS: atom_id res chain seq x y z
N MET A 1 -15.13 0.63 -12.24
CA MET A 1 -14.22 -0.46 -11.86
C MET A 1 -13.95 -0.28 -10.39
N LYS A 2 -13.89 -1.36 -9.62
CA LYS A 2 -13.69 -1.27 -8.17
C LYS A 2 -12.23 -0.98 -7.83
N ALA A 3 -12.00 -0.05 -6.91
CA ALA A 3 -10.68 0.27 -6.38
C ALA A 3 -10.77 0.54 -4.87
N ILE A 4 -9.69 0.26 -4.14
CA ILE A 4 -9.51 0.73 -2.76
C ILE A 4 -8.90 2.13 -2.84
N VAL A 5 -9.57 3.11 -2.23
CA VAL A 5 -9.25 4.54 -2.31
C VAL A 5 -9.13 5.13 -0.90
N TYR A 6 -8.23 6.11 -0.75
CA TYR A 6 -8.18 7.02 0.40
C TYR A 6 -7.82 8.43 -0.09
N THR A 7 -8.38 9.46 0.54
CA THR A 7 -8.15 10.87 0.18
C THR A 7 -7.46 11.66 1.30
N ARG A 8 -7.19 11.01 2.43
CA ARG A 8 -6.46 11.54 3.57
C ARG A 8 -5.60 10.45 4.19
N TYR A 9 -4.45 10.81 4.73
CA TYR A 9 -3.61 9.89 5.47
C TYR A 9 -4.28 9.46 6.79
N GLY A 10 -3.98 8.26 7.28
CA GLY A 10 -4.54 7.78 8.53
C GLY A 10 -4.41 6.27 8.73
N PRO A 11 -5.11 5.72 9.76
CA PRO A 11 -5.18 4.28 9.97
C PRO A 11 -5.96 3.58 8.85
N PRO A 12 -5.91 2.24 8.73
CA PRO A 12 -6.59 1.47 7.67
C PRO A 12 -8.07 1.81 7.43
N ASP A 13 -8.78 2.30 8.44
CA ASP A 13 -10.19 2.67 8.36
C ASP A 13 -10.47 3.84 7.38
N VAL A 14 -9.44 4.57 6.93
CA VAL A 14 -9.60 5.59 5.87
C VAL A 14 -9.76 4.99 4.47
N LEU A 15 -9.37 3.72 4.29
CA LEU A 15 -9.52 2.99 3.04
C LEU A 15 -10.98 2.61 2.82
N HIS A 16 -11.48 2.86 1.62
CA HIS A 16 -12.84 2.48 1.23
C HIS A 16 -12.87 1.97 -0.21
N LEU A 17 -13.83 1.09 -0.48
CA LEU A 17 -14.07 0.56 -1.82
C LEU A 17 -14.92 1.55 -2.62
N GLU A 18 -14.45 1.94 -3.79
CA GLU A 18 -15.14 2.88 -4.67
C GLU A 18 -15.23 2.34 -6.11
N GLU A 19 -16.30 2.70 -6.83
CA GLU A 19 -16.39 2.51 -8.28
C GLU A 19 -15.76 3.70 -9.01
N VAL A 20 -14.58 3.49 -9.60
CA VAL A 20 -13.83 4.51 -10.34
C VAL A 20 -13.92 4.30 -11.86
N LYS A 21 -13.66 5.37 -12.62
CA LYS A 21 -13.60 5.28 -14.09
C LYS A 21 -12.44 4.38 -14.51
N LYS A 22 -12.63 3.65 -15.61
CA LYS A 22 -11.56 2.85 -16.22
C LYS A 22 -10.45 3.79 -16.73
N PRO A 23 -9.17 3.54 -16.43
CA PRO A 23 -8.07 4.40 -16.90
C PRO A 23 -8.03 4.51 -18.43
N ALA A 24 -7.69 5.71 -18.93
CA ALA A 24 -7.49 5.95 -20.36
C ALA A 24 -6.13 5.39 -20.82
N LEU A 25 -6.10 4.83 -22.03
CA LEU A 25 -4.90 4.26 -22.65
C LEU A 25 -4.35 5.23 -23.70
N ASN A 26 -3.03 5.43 -23.74
CA ASN A 26 -2.33 6.01 -24.87
C ASN A 26 -1.45 4.92 -25.52
N GLU A 27 -0.81 5.24 -26.66
CA GLU A 27 -0.04 4.27 -27.45
C GLU A 27 1.14 3.61 -26.69
N GLU A 28 1.61 4.25 -25.62
CA GLU A 28 2.76 3.81 -24.81
C GLU A 28 2.35 3.07 -23.52
N LYS A 29 1.05 2.93 -23.24
CA LYS A 29 0.56 2.30 -22.01
C LYS A 29 -0.14 0.99 -22.32
N VAL A 30 -0.16 0.12 -21.31
CA VAL A 30 -0.93 -1.12 -21.31
C VAL A 30 -1.91 -1.13 -20.15
N LEU A 31 -3.08 -1.74 -20.37
CA LEU A 31 -4.08 -1.92 -19.32
C LEU A 31 -4.03 -3.35 -18.79
N VAL A 32 -3.80 -3.49 -17.50
CA VAL A 32 -3.73 -4.79 -16.83
C VAL A 32 -5.03 -5.06 -16.06
N LYS A 33 -5.58 -6.26 -16.23
CA LYS A 33 -6.67 -6.76 -15.37
C LYS A 33 -6.06 -7.39 -14.13
N VAL A 34 -6.22 -6.73 -12.99
CA VAL A 34 -5.73 -7.21 -11.69
C VAL A 34 -6.60 -8.38 -11.21
N TYR A 35 -5.96 -9.52 -10.94
CA TYR A 35 -6.60 -10.69 -10.32
C TYR A 35 -6.27 -10.79 -8.82
N ALA A 36 -5.07 -10.37 -8.43
CA ALA A 36 -4.60 -10.33 -7.05
C ALA A 36 -3.59 -9.19 -6.88
N ALA A 37 -3.49 -8.65 -5.67
CA ALA A 37 -2.47 -7.70 -5.23
C ALA A 37 -2.03 -8.07 -3.81
N SER A 38 -0.74 -7.88 -3.49
CA SER A 38 -0.21 -8.05 -2.14
C SER A 38 -0.18 -6.72 -1.38
N ILE A 39 -0.14 -6.80 -0.05
CA ILE A 39 0.19 -5.66 0.80
C ILE A 39 1.66 -5.76 1.20
N ASN A 40 2.36 -4.64 1.14
CA ASN A 40 3.77 -4.49 1.40
C ASN A 40 3.98 -3.40 2.47
N ALA A 41 5.13 -3.39 3.14
CA ALA A 41 5.43 -2.37 4.15
C ALA A 41 5.33 -0.94 3.58
N GLY A 42 5.69 -0.74 2.31
CA GLY A 42 5.55 0.54 1.61
C GLY A 42 4.12 1.06 1.56
N ASP A 43 3.12 0.18 1.46
CA ASP A 43 1.70 0.59 1.43
C ASP A 43 1.29 1.24 2.75
N TRP A 44 1.84 0.77 3.88
CA TRP A 44 1.61 1.38 5.19
C TRP A 44 2.21 2.79 5.28
N HIS A 45 3.47 2.94 4.87
CA HIS A 45 4.15 4.23 4.90
C HIS A 45 3.45 5.28 4.02
N LEU A 46 2.92 4.87 2.86
CA LEU A 46 2.12 5.73 1.98
C LEU A 46 0.73 6.05 2.55
N LEU A 47 0.11 5.11 3.26
CA LEU A 47 -1.19 5.29 3.90
C LEU A 47 -1.12 6.25 5.09
N THR A 48 -0.07 6.17 5.90
CA THR A 48 0.08 6.96 7.14
C THR A 48 0.91 8.23 6.95
N ALA A 49 1.48 8.46 5.77
CA ALA A 49 2.49 9.48 5.49
C ALA A 49 3.76 9.37 6.37
N ASP A 50 4.08 8.16 6.81
CA ASP A 50 5.26 7.85 7.60
C ASP A 50 6.40 7.39 6.67
N ILE A 51 6.78 8.26 5.72
CA ILE A 51 7.71 7.92 4.62
C ILE A 51 9.19 8.07 4.99
N LEU A 52 9.46 8.76 6.09
CA LEU A 52 10.77 8.83 6.71
C LEU A 52 10.70 8.00 7.98
N PRO A 53 11.51 6.93 8.15
CA PRO A 53 11.67 6.34 9.46
C PRO A 53 12.19 7.46 10.36
N ASN A 54 11.33 7.98 11.24
CA ASN A 54 11.66 9.10 12.09
C ASN A 54 12.94 8.77 12.87
N ALA A 55 14.03 9.47 12.51
CA ALA A 55 15.32 9.43 13.20
C ALA A 55 15.22 9.92 14.67
N SER A 56 14.04 10.32 15.13
CA SER A 56 13.78 10.85 16.47
C SER A 56 13.15 9.85 17.45
N ASP A 57 12.65 8.70 16.99
CA ASP A 57 11.85 7.82 17.86
C ASP A 57 12.61 6.67 18.51
N GLY A 58 13.92 6.54 18.27
CA GLY A 58 14.78 5.52 18.90
C GLY A 58 14.37 4.06 18.64
N ARG A 59 13.30 3.84 17.86
CA ARG A 59 12.77 2.53 17.49
C ARG A 59 13.36 2.12 16.16
N TRP A 60 14.56 1.57 16.21
CA TRP A 60 14.98 0.59 15.21
C TRP A 60 14.05 -0.61 15.36
N ALA A 61 12.86 -0.57 14.76
CA ALA A 61 12.09 -1.77 14.51
C ALA A 61 12.84 -2.53 13.41
N VAL A 62 13.88 -3.27 13.82
CA VAL A 62 14.39 -4.37 13.03
C VAL A 62 13.17 -5.26 12.80
N GLN A 63 12.61 -5.21 11.60
CA GLN A 63 11.60 -6.15 11.18
C GLN A 63 12.34 -7.48 10.98
N THR A 64 12.68 -8.13 12.08
CA THR A 64 13.09 -9.53 12.04
C THR A 64 11.86 -10.26 11.53
N GLN A 65 11.86 -10.64 10.25
CA GLN A 65 11.09 -11.80 9.85
C GLN A 65 11.50 -12.89 10.84
N LYS A 66 10.60 -13.26 11.75
CA LYS A 66 10.80 -14.45 12.54
C LYS A 66 10.90 -15.58 11.52
N HIS A 67 12.13 -16.00 11.24
CA HIS A 67 12.40 -17.22 10.52
C HIS A 67 11.61 -18.31 11.24
N ASN A 68 10.53 -18.77 10.60
CA ASN A 68 9.71 -19.85 11.11
C ASN A 68 10.41 -21.15 10.70
N PRO A 69 11.05 -21.89 11.62
CA PRO A 69 11.85 -23.06 11.27
C PRO A 69 10.98 -24.31 11.07
N ARG A 70 9.71 -24.15 10.70
CA ARG A 70 8.82 -25.27 10.36
C ARG A 70 8.39 -25.17 8.90
N ARG A 71 9.33 -25.53 8.02
CA ARG A 71 9.03 -26.39 6.89
C ARG A 71 9.51 -27.79 7.24
#